data_AF-A0A533Q922-F1
#
_entry.id   AF-A0A533Q922-F1
#
_cell.length_a   1.000
_cell.length_b   1.000
_cell.length_c   1.000
_cell.angle_alpha   90.00
_cell.angle_beta   90.00
_cell.angle_gamma   90.00
#
_symmetry.space_group_name_H-M   'P 1'
#
loop_
_entity.id
_entity.type
_entity.pdbx_description
1 polymer ?
#
loop_
_entity_poly.entity_id
_entity_poly.type
_entity_poly.pdbx_seq_one_letter_code
_entity_poly.pdbx_strand_id
1 'polypeptide(L)' 'MNTTDQDQEDIAKRLKRMLLCPRCMIELKIVLHEDIEVDTCLTCNGIWVDIIEEKMLLNRLSENYFEH' A
#
# COMPACT_ATOMS: atom_id res chain seq x y z
N MET A 1 -8.80 -3.93 -24.29
CA MET A 1 -8.51 -3.48 -22.92
C MET A 1 -9.34 -2.22 -22.73
N ASN A 2 -10.42 -2.29 -21.95
CA ASN A 2 -11.43 -1.24 -21.88
C ASN A 2 -10.89 -0.03 -21.12
N THR A 3 -11.13 1.17 -21.65
CA THR A 3 -10.66 2.44 -21.08
C THR A 3 -11.27 2.74 -19.71
N THR A 4 -12.43 2.16 -19.39
CA THR A 4 -13.14 2.37 -18.13
C THR A 4 -12.46 1.74 -16.91
N ASP A 5 -11.73 0.64 -17.09
CA ASP A 5 -11.16 -0.11 -15.96
C ASP A 5 -9.89 0.57 -15.44
N GLN A 6 -9.08 1.11 -16.35
CA GLN A 6 -7.88 1.87 -16.00
C GLN A 6 -8.21 3.20 -15.30
N ASP A 7 -9.27 3.89 -15.74
CA ASP A 7 -9.71 5.14 -15.13
C ASP A 7 -10.17 4.94 -13.68
N GLN A 8 -10.84 3.83 -13.38
CA GLN A 8 -11.29 3.51 -12.02
C GLN A 8 -10.12 3.20 -11.08
N GLU A 9 -9.11 2.48 -11.56
CA GLU A 9 -7.91 2.17 -10.77
C GLU A 9 -7.08 3.44 -10.47
N ASP A 10 -6.94 4.34 -11.45
CA ASP A 10 -6.23 5.60 -11.27
C ASP A 10 -6.95 6.53 -10.28
N ILE A 11 -8.28 6.54 -10.28
CA ILE A 11 -9.09 7.28 -9.28
C ILE A 11 -8.90 6.65 -7.89
N ALA A 12 -8.98 5.33 -7.77
CA ALA A 12 -8.80 4.62 -6.51
C ALA A 12 -7.41 4.89 -5.90
N LYS A 13 -6.34 4.82 -6.71
CA LYS A 13 -4.98 5.18 -6.28
C LYS A 13 -4.86 6.62 -5.82
N ARG A 14 -5.52 7.56 -6.50
CA ARG A 14 -5.54 8.98 -6.09
C ARG A 14 -6.26 9.20 -4.77
N LEU A 15 -7.41 8.56 -4.56
CA LEU A 15 -8.15 8.65 -3.29
C LEU A 15 -7.40 8.03 -2.13
N LYS A 16 -6.71 6.90 -2.37
CA LYS A 16 -5.85 6.24 -1.39
C LYS A 16 -4.75 7.16 -0.87
N ARG A 17 -4.11 7.94 -1.76
CA ARG A 17 -3.08 8.94 -1.40
C ARG A 17 -3.57 10.04 -0.45
N MET A 18 -4.88 10.19 -0.24
CA MET A 18 -5.47 11.16 0.70
C MET A 18 -5.80 10.56 2.08
N LEU A 19 -5.39 9.31 2.36
CA LEU A 19 -5.68 8.64 3.62
C LEU A 19 -4.97 9.31 4.81
N LEU A 20 -5.68 9.33 5.94
CA LEU A 20 -5.15 9.78 7.23
C LEU A 20 -4.91 8.58 8.14
N CYS A 21 -3.80 8.62 8.90
CA CYS A 21 -3.57 7.71 10.00
C CYS A 21 -4.69 7.86 11.04
N PRO A 22 -5.44 6.81 11.40
CA PRO A 22 -6.53 6.93 12.37
C PRO A 22 -6.04 7.10 13.82
N ARG A 23 -4.76 6.82 14.08
CA ARG A 23 -4.14 7.07 15.39
C ARG A 23 -3.71 8.52 15.55
N CYS A 24 -3.05 9.06 14.52
CA CYS A 24 -2.39 10.37 14.60
C CYS A 24 -3.19 11.49 13.91
N MET A 25 -4.20 11.13 13.10
CA MET A 25 -5.01 12.03 12.28
C MET A 25 -4.18 12.90 11.31
N ILE A 26 -3.07 12.36 10.81
CA ILE A 26 -2.19 13.00 9.82
C ILE A 26 -2.14 12.20 8.52
N GLU A 27 -1.76 12.85 7.42
CA GLU A 27 -1.58 12.23 6.11
C GLU A 27 -0.56 11.08 6.18
N LEU A 28 -0.91 9.95 5.57
CA LEU A 28 0.03 8.85 5.34
C LEU A 28 0.99 9.22 4.20
N LYS A 29 2.21 8.72 4.25
CA LYS A 29 3.19 8.87 3.17
C LYS A 29 3.45 7.52 2.52
N ILE A 30 3.45 7.51 1.19
CA ILE A 30 3.89 6.35 0.42
C ILE A 30 5.39 6.18 0.62
N VAL A 31 5.78 5.00 1.07
CA VAL A 31 7.17 4.55 1.16
C VAL A 31 7.30 3.32 0.28
N LEU A 32 8.40 3.25 -0.48
CA LEU A 32 8.73 2.07 -1.26
C LEU A 32 9.48 1.09 -0.36
N HIS A 33 8.89 -0.06 -0.09
CA HIS A 33 9.52 -1.15 0.66
C HIS A 33 9.63 -2.37 -0.25
N GLU A 34 10.85 -2.72 -0.63
CA GLU A 34 11.10 -3.85 -1.56
C GLU A 34 10.19 -3.77 -2.80
N ASP A 35 10.21 -2.64 -3.52
CA ASP A 35 9.35 -2.36 -4.70
C ASP A 35 7.82 -2.42 -4.47
N ILE A 36 7.37 -2.52 -3.23
CA ILE A 36 5.95 -2.43 -2.85
C ILE A 36 5.71 -1.05 -2.25
N GLU A 37 4.79 -0.29 -2.84
CA GLU A 37 4.31 0.97 -2.27
C GLU A 37 3.45 0.66 -1.04
N VAL A 38 3.80 1.22 0.12
CA VAL A 38 3.04 1.08 1.37
C VAL A 38 2.77 2.43 2.01
N ASP A 39 1.56 2.62 2.54
CA ASP A 39 1.19 3.84 3.23
C ASP A 39 1.68 3.83 4.68
N THR A 40 2.56 4.75 5.03
CA THR A 40 3.23 4.79 6.34
C THR A 40 2.96 6.10 7.06
N CYS A 41 2.59 6.01 8.34
CA CYS A 41 2.52 7.17 9.21
C CYS A 41 3.92 7.52 9.75
N LEU A 42 4.44 8.71 9.42
CA LEU A 42 5.77 9.15 9.88
C LEU A 42 5.82 9.52 11.38
N THR A 43 4.69 9.59 12.07
CA THR A 43 4.64 9.91 13.51
C THR A 43 4.64 8.68 14.40
N CYS A 44 3.86 7.65 14.06
CA CYS A 44 3.74 6.44 14.87
C CYS A 44 4.29 5.19 14.20
N ASN A 45 4.88 5.32 13.01
CA ASN A 45 5.42 4.20 12.22
C ASN A 45 4.39 3.11 11.88
N GLY A 46 3.10 3.45 11.89
CA GLY A 46 2.04 2.52 11.50
C GLY A 46 2.00 2.35 9.99
N ILE A 47 1.84 1.10 9.54
CA ILE A 47 1.74 0.72 8.13
C ILE A 47 0.28 0.41 7.80
N TRP A 48 -0.18 0.91 6.65
CA TRP A 48 -1.50 0.71 6.10
C TRP A 48 -1.36 0.08 4.72
N VAL A 49 -2.00 -1.06 4.55
CA VAL A 49 -1.99 -1.83 3.30
C VAL A 49 -3.42 -2.19 2.92
N ASP A 50 -3.70 -2.23 1.62
CA ASP A 50 -4.95 -2.81 1.12
C ASP A 50 -4.80 -4.32 0.86
N ILE A 51 -5.89 -4.98 0.47
CA ILE A 51 -5.92 -6.44 0.21
C ILE A 51 -4.95 -6.84 -0.91
N ILE A 52 -4.63 -5.94 -1.85
CA ILE A 52 -3.71 -6.22 -2.95
C ILE A 52 -2.27 -6.15 -2.43
N GLU A 53 -1.92 -5.08 -1.72
CA GLU A 53 -0.60 -4.91 -1.09
C GLU A 53 -0.33 -6.00 -0.05
N GLU A 54 -1.32 -6.37 0.75
CA GLU A 54 -1.24 -7.47 1.70
C GLU A 54 -0.84 -8.77 1.00
N LYS A 55 -1.52 -9.12 -0.11
CA LYS A 55 -1.18 -10.31 -0.89
C LYS A 55 0.24 -10.24 -1.48
N MET A 56 0.66 -9.08 -1.98
CA MET A 56 2.00 -8.89 -2.52
C MET A 56 3.07 -9.09 -1.44
N LEU A 57 2.87 -8.52 -0.25
CA LEU A 57 3.76 -8.68 0.90
C LEU A 57 3.80 -10.13 1.38
N LEU A 58 2.64 -10.79 1.50
CA LEU A 58 2.56 -12.19 1.92
C LEU A 58 3.25 -13.14 0.93
N ASN A 59 3.08 -12.91 -0.37
CA ASN A 59 3.76 -13.71 -1.39
C ASN A 59 5.29 -13.55 -1.28
N ARG A 60 5.80 -12.31 -1.13
CA ARG A 60 7.25 -12.08 -0.93
C ARG A 60 7.79 -12.75 0.33
N LEU A 61 7.04 -12.69 1.43
CA LEU A 61 7.42 -13.38 2.67
C LEU A 61 7.46 -14.90 2.48
N SER A 62 6.56 -15.48 1.68
CA SER A 62 6.56 -16.91 1.38
C SER A 62 7.74 -17.34 0.50
N GLU A 63 8.13 -16.53 -0.50
CA GLU A 63 9.27 -16.81 -1.38
C GLU A 63 10.59 -16.80 -0.59
N ASN A 64 10.75 -15.83 0.30
CA ASN A 64 11.92 -15.74 1.20
C ASN A 64 11.96 -16.86 2.26
N TYR A 65 10.85 -17.55 2.55
CA TYR A 65 10.79 -18.62 3.55
C TYR A 65 11.29 -19.98 3.04
N PHE A 66 11.52 -20.15 1.73
CA PHE A 66 12.02 -21.41 1.14
C PHE A 66 13.51 -21.38 0.75
N GLU A 67 14.19 -20.23 0.88
CA GLU A 67 15.64 -20.10 0.63
C GLU A 67 16.53 -20.29 1.87
N HIS A 68 15.97 -20.67 3.03
CA HIS A 68 16.71 -20.96 4.27
C HIS A 68 16.41 -22.34 4.86
#